data_AF-A0A1Y0RK60-F1
#
_entry.id   AF-A0A1Y0RK60-F1
#
_cell.length_a   1.000
_cell.length_b   1.000
_cell.length_c   1.000
_cell.angle_alpha   90.00
_cell.angle_beta   90.00
_cell.angle_gamma   90.00
#
_symmetry.space_group_name_H-M   'P 1'
#
loop_
_entity.id
_entity.type
_entity.pdbx_description
1 polymer ?
#
loop_
_entity_poly.entity_id
_entity_poly.type
_entity_poly.pdbx_seq_one_letter_code
_entity_poly.pdbx_strand_id
1 'polypeptide(L)'
;MFENEQDFEKELQEFNSAVALFTYIFKFRDKLLAETCEQTLIMILGLRYTENVMNAAVFLLSESAPETCQWTLQNFPYLEACNSLKEYLVTLTVQKLINQGFVLGQDFSATTDSGILMNQNAKNALLQVISDADKILIDEIIQVKTQECIY
;
A
#
# COMPACT_ATOMS: atom_id res chain seq x y z
N MET A 1 0.71 22.47 -33.77
CA MET A 1 0.54 21.05 -33.39
C MET A 1 1.71 20.53 -32.53
N PHE A 2 2.90 21.15 -32.58
CA PHE A 2 4.07 20.75 -31.77
C PHE A 2 4.17 21.37 -30.37
N GLU A 3 3.49 22.48 -30.07
CA GLU A 3 3.54 23.12 -28.74
C GLU A 3 2.89 22.26 -27.64
N ASN A 4 1.74 21.63 -27.91
CA ASN A 4 1.05 20.78 -26.93
C ASN A 4 1.83 19.52 -26.54
N GLU A 5 2.67 19.00 -27.44
CA GLU A 5 3.45 17.78 -27.19
C GLU A 5 4.66 18.08 -26.29
N GLN A 6 5.27 19.25 -26.49
CA GLN A 6 6.40 19.73 -25.70
C GLN A 6 5.99 20.18 -24.29
N ASP A 7 4.80 20.79 -24.15
CA ASP A 7 4.23 21.13 -22.84
C ASP A 7 3.85 19.88 -22.04
N PHE A 8 3.27 18.87 -22.68
CA PHE A 8 2.95 17.60 -22.03
C PHE A 8 4.20 16.85 -21.56
N GLU A 9 5.25 16.78 -22.37
CA GLU A 9 6.50 16.12 -22.00
C GLU A 9 7.16 16.78 -20.79
N LYS A 10 7.10 18.11 -20.72
CA LYS A 10 7.57 18.88 -19.57
C LYS A 10 6.73 18.60 -18.32
N GLU A 11 5.41 18.64 -18.40
CA GLU A 11 4.52 18.33 -17.28
C GLU A 11 4.74 16.90 -16.75
N LEU A 12 4.93 15.94 -17.66
CA LEU A 12 5.23 14.55 -17.32
C LEU A 12 6.60 14.43 -16.62
N GLN A 13 7.62 15.16 -17.08
CA GLN A 13 8.92 15.18 -16.44
C GLN A 13 8.87 15.79 -15.04
N GLU A 14 8.13 16.89 -14.86
CA GLU A 14 7.91 17.53 -13.56
C GLU A 14 7.19 16.57 -12.60
N PHE A 15 6.14 15.89 -13.07
CA PHE A 15 5.42 14.88 -12.31
C PHE A 15 6.34 13.73 -11.88
N ASN A 16 7.07 13.13 -12.82
CA ASN A 16 7.98 12.02 -12.52
C ASN A 16 9.09 12.43 -11.54
N SER A 17 9.57 13.67 -11.65
CA SER A 17 10.57 14.23 -10.73
C SER A 17 10.00 14.40 -9.32
N ALA A 18 8.76 14.89 -9.20
CA ALA A 18 8.07 15.01 -7.92
C ALA A 18 7.80 13.63 -7.28
N VAL A 19 7.40 12.64 -8.10
CA VAL A 19 7.23 11.25 -7.65
C VAL A 19 8.54 10.67 -7.13
N ALA A 20 9.63 10.82 -7.88
CA ALA A 20 10.96 10.34 -7.45
C ALA A 20 11.41 11.00 -6.13
N LEU A 21 11.13 12.29 -5.96
CA LEU A 21 11.41 13.01 -4.72
C LEU A 21 10.61 12.42 -3.54
N PHE A 22 9.31 12.19 -3.68
CA PHE A 22 8.49 11.59 -2.61
C PHE A 22 8.88 10.14 -2.31
N THR A 23 9.17 9.33 -3.33
CA THR A 23 9.71 7.98 -3.13
C THR A 23 11.02 8.03 -2.35
N TYR A 24 11.88 9.01 -2.58
CA TYR A 24 13.12 9.21 -1.82
C TYR A 24 12.84 9.69 -0.38
N ILE A 25 11.94 10.66 -0.19
CA ILE A 25 11.55 11.17 1.13
C ILE A 25 10.97 10.05 2.01
N PHE A 26 10.05 9.24 1.47
CA PHE A 26 9.46 8.14 2.23
C PHE A 26 10.49 7.10 2.69
N LYS A 27 11.58 6.91 1.96
CA LYS A 27 12.66 5.98 2.36
C LYS A 27 13.37 6.39 3.66
N PHE A 28 13.30 7.66 4.06
CA PHE A 28 13.79 8.08 5.37
C PHE A 28 12.89 7.66 6.53
N ARG A 29 11.63 7.32 6.25
CA ARG A 29 10.61 6.98 7.26
C ARG A 29 10.50 8.03 8.37
N ASP A 30 10.72 9.29 8.00
CA ASP A 30 10.54 10.45 8.84
C ASP A 30 9.20 11.09 8.49
N LYS A 31 8.22 10.92 9.40
CA LYS A 31 6.86 11.41 9.20
C LYS A 31 6.82 12.94 9.10
N LEU A 32 7.56 13.64 9.96
CA LEU A 32 7.56 15.10 9.99
C LEU A 32 8.16 15.66 8.70
N LEU A 33 9.24 15.03 8.20
CA LEU A 33 9.83 15.40 6.92
C LEU A 33 8.82 15.22 5.78
N ALA A 34 8.17 14.06 5.71
CA ALA A 34 7.18 13.76 4.67
C ALA A 34 5.98 14.72 4.70
N GLU A 35 5.42 15.02 5.88
CA GLU A 35 4.31 15.98 6.05
C GLU A 35 4.75 17.40 5.68
N THR A 36 5.97 17.81 6.05
CA THR A 36 6.51 19.14 5.69
C THR A 36 6.65 19.28 4.18
N CYS A 37 7.15 18.24 3.51
CA CYS A 37 7.26 18.20 2.05
C CYS A 37 5.89 18.18 1.37
N GLU A 38 4.93 17.42 1.89
CA GLU A 38 3.54 17.41 1.43
C GLU A 38 2.94 18.81 1.50
N GLN A 39 2.97 19.47 2.66
CA GLN A 39 2.41 20.82 2.83
C GLN A 39 3.07 21.83 1.89
N THR A 40 4.38 21.74 1.70
CA THR A 40 5.11 22.58 0.75
C THR A 40 4.63 22.35 -0.67
N LEU A 41 4.46 21.09 -1.09
CA LEU A 41 4.00 20.78 -2.44
C LEU A 41 2.54 21.18 -2.66
N ILE A 42 1.68 21.03 -1.64
CA ILE A 42 0.30 21.52 -1.67
C ILE A 42 0.26 23.04 -1.90
N MET A 43 1.14 23.80 -1.26
CA MET A 43 1.20 25.26 -1.45
C MET A 43 1.66 25.66 -2.85
N ILE A 44 2.50 24.85 -3.50
CA ILE A 44 3.09 25.18 -4.81
C ILE A 44 2.23 24.66 -5.97
N LEU A 45 1.76 23.41 -5.90
CA LEU A 45 1.11 22.68 -7.00
C LEU A 45 -0.36 22.36 -6.72
N GLY A 46 -0.84 22.61 -5.50
CA GLY A 46 -2.20 22.30 -5.07
C GLY A 46 -2.36 20.88 -4.51
N LEU A 47 -3.46 20.71 -3.77
CA LEU A 47 -3.79 19.49 -3.05
C LEU A 47 -3.84 18.26 -3.96
N ARG A 48 -4.68 18.30 -5.00
CA ARG A 48 -4.93 17.15 -5.87
C ARG A 48 -3.68 16.69 -6.62
N TYR A 49 -2.83 17.61 -7.05
CA TYR A 49 -1.57 17.26 -7.71
C TYR A 49 -0.63 16.55 -6.73
N THR A 50 -0.53 17.06 -5.50
CA THR A 50 0.29 16.45 -4.44
C THR A 50 -0.19 15.06 -4.07
N GLU A 51 -1.50 14.86 -3.92
CA GLU A 51 -2.10 13.55 -3.68
C GLU A 51 -1.75 12.55 -4.79
N ASN A 52 -1.85 12.95 -6.06
CA ASN A 52 -1.47 12.11 -7.20
C ASN A 52 0.01 11.71 -7.17
N VAL A 53 0.90 12.66 -6.85
CA VAL A 53 2.34 12.41 -6.72
C VAL A 53 2.63 11.42 -5.59
N MET A 54 2.04 11.64 -4.42
CA MET A 54 2.24 10.76 -3.26
C MET A 54 1.66 9.36 -3.52
N ASN A 55 0.48 9.27 -4.15
CA ASN A 55 -0.11 8.00 -4.56
C ASN A 55 0.80 7.21 -5.50
N ALA A 56 1.32 7.86 -6.55
CA ALA A 56 2.25 7.22 -7.48
C ALA A 56 3.55 6.78 -6.77
N ALA A 57 4.08 7.59 -5.86
CA ALA A 57 5.26 7.24 -5.08
C ALA A 57 5.04 6.00 -4.20
N VAL A 58 3.86 5.87 -3.59
CA VAL A 58 3.48 4.68 -2.79
C VAL A 58 3.42 3.42 -3.65
N PHE A 59 2.83 3.49 -4.85
CA PHE A 59 2.83 2.35 -5.77
C PHE A 59 4.25 1.93 -6.20
N LEU A 60 5.16 2.88 -6.44
CA LEU A 60 6.55 2.52 -6.74
C LEU A 60 7.26 1.86 -5.55
N LEU A 61 6.89 2.22 -4.32
CA LEU A 61 7.46 1.63 -3.12
C LEU A 61 6.97 0.20 -2.89
N SER A 62 5.74 -0.16 -3.28
CA SER A 62 5.25 -1.53 -3.08
C SER A 62 6.10 -2.57 -3.81
N GLU A 63 6.71 -2.18 -4.93
CA GLU A 63 7.62 -3.05 -5.69
C GLU A 63 9.09 -2.89 -5.27
N SER A 64 9.54 -1.66 -5.04
CA SER A 64 10.97 -1.36 -4.87
C SER A 64 11.46 -1.32 -3.42
N ALA A 65 10.57 -1.12 -2.45
CA ALA A 65 10.91 -1.05 -1.02
C ALA A 65 9.67 -1.40 -0.14
N PRO A 66 9.28 -2.69 -0.07
CA PRO A 66 8.06 -3.13 0.59
C PRO A 66 7.92 -2.69 2.05
N GLU A 67 9.01 -2.68 2.83
CA GLU A 67 8.99 -2.24 4.23
C GLU A 67 8.72 -0.73 4.36
N THR A 68 9.18 0.05 3.38
CA THR A 68 8.89 1.49 3.33
C THR A 68 7.45 1.71 2.89
N CYS A 69 6.95 0.93 1.93
CA CYS A 69 5.54 0.96 1.55
C CYS A 69 4.65 0.62 2.76
N GLN A 70 4.96 -0.43 3.52
CA GLN A 70 4.25 -0.78 4.75
C GLN A 70 4.24 0.38 5.75
N TRP A 71 5.40 0.99 5.99
CA TRP A 71 5.48 2.16 6.87
C TRP A 71 4.59 3.32 6.38
N THR A 72 4.54 3.57 5.07
CA THR A 72 3.66 4.61 4.51
C THR A 72 2.17 4.26 4.67
N LEU A 73 1.77 3.00 4.46
CA LEU A 73 0.39 2.53 4.68
C LEU A 73 -0.10 2.80 6.12
N GLN A 74 0.80 2.69 7.11
CA GLN A 74 0.49 2.90 8.52
C GLN A 74 0.45 4.38 8.92
N ASN A 75 1.28 5.22 8.29
CA ASN A 75 1.43 6.61 8.69
C ASN A 75 0.59 7.60 7.88
N PHE A 76 0.22 7.22 6.65
CA PHE A 76 -0.53 8.05 5.70
C PHE A 76 -1.76 7.31 5.15
N PRO A 77 -2.68 6.81 6.02
CA PRO A 77 -3.79 5.96 5.60
C PRO A 77 -4.85 6.69 4.75
N TYR A 78 -4.79 8.02 4.65
CA TYR A 78 -5.70 8.82 3.83
C TYR A 78 -5.37 8.78 2.34
N LEU A 79 -4.17 8.33 1.95
CA LEU A 79 -3.79 8.24 0.55
C LEU A 79 -4.60 7.17 -0.17
N GLU A 80 -5.15 7.50 -1.34
CA GLU A 80 -5.95 6.57 -2.16
C GLU A 80 -5.16 5.33 -2.56
N ALA A 81 -3.86 5.48 -2.84
CA ALA A 81 -2.96 4.36 -3.12
C ALA A 81 -2.89 3.39 -1.93
N CYS A 82 -2.96 3.90 -0.69
CA CYS A 82 -2.95 3.04 0.49
C CYS A 82 -4.21 2.17 0.56
N ASN A 83 -5.39 2.74 0.28
CA ASN A 83 -6.65 1.98 0.22
C ASN A 83 -6.63 0.96 -0.93
N SER A 84 -6.23 1.40 -2.11
CA SER A 84 -6.18 0.56 -3.31
C SER A 84 -5.22 -0.61 -3.15
N LEU A 85 -4.05 -0.37 -2.54
CA LEU A 85 -3.09 -1.44 -2.22
C LEU A 85 -3.65 -2.42 -1.20
N LYS A 86 -4.33 -1.96 -0.14
CA LYS A 86 -4.96 -2.85 0.84
C LYS A 86 -6.02 -3.74 0.17
N GLU A 87 -6.89 -3.17 -0.67
CA GLU A 87 -7.90 -3.94 -1.42
C GLU A 87 -7.28 -4.97 -2.37
N TYR A 88 -6.21 -4.59 -3.07
CA TYR A 88 -5.46 -5.50 -3.95
C TYR A 88 -4.83 -6.65 -3.15
N LEU A 89 -4.18 -6.35 -2.02
CA LEU A 89 -3.57 -7.35 -1.14
C LEU A 89 -4.62 -8.31 -0.56
N VAL A 90 -5.80 -7.80 -0.20
CA VAL A 90 -6.93 -8.62 0.26
C VAL A 90 -7.35 -9.59 -0.85
N THR A 91 -7.58 -9.07 -2.05
CA THR A 91 -7.99 -9.87 -3.22
C THR A 91 -6.98 -10.97 -3.52
N LEU A 92 -5.69 -10.61 -3.58
CA LEU A 92 -4.59 -11.55 -3.81
C LEU A 92 -4.55 -12.63 -2.72
N THR A 93 -4.69 -12.24 -1.46
CA THR A 93 -4.65 -13.16 -0.32
C THR A 93 -5.82 -14.14 -0.35
N VAL A 94 -7.04 -13.66 -0.62
CA VAL A 94 -8.24 -14.50 -0.75
C VAL A 94 -8.05 -15.53 -1.87
N GLN A 95 -7.56 -15.10 -3.04
CA GLN A 95 -7.29 -16.01 -4.16
C GLN A 95 -6.26 -17.08 -3.78
N LYS A 96 -5.17 -16.71 -3.12
CA LYS A 96 -4.14 -17.66 -2.66
C LYS A 96 -4.68 -18.66 -1.64
N LEU A 97 -5.56 -18.25 -0.73
CA LEU A 97 -6.18 -19.12 0.27
C LEU A 97 -7.15 -20.12 -0.38
N ILE A 98 -8.02 -19.66 -1.28
CA ILE A 98 -8.96 -20.53 -2.01
C ILE A 98 -8.21 -21.57 -2.84
N ASN A 99 -7.13 -21.18 -3.52
CA ASN A 99 -6.31 -22.09 -4.31
C ASN A 99 -5.61 -23.17 -3.46
N GLN A 100 -5.41 -22.91 -2.17
CA GLN A 100 -4.87 -23.87 -1.20
C GLN A 100 -5.95 -24.74 -0.54
N GLY A 101 -7.22 -24.56 -0.91
CA GLY A 101 -8.35 -25.35 -0.39
C GLY A 101 -8.95 -24.81 0.92
N PHE A 102 -8.57 -23.61 1.37
CA PHE A 102 -9.19 -22.98 2.54
C PHE A 102 -10.58 -22.43 2.19
N VAL A 103 -11.49 -22.50 3.16
CA VAL A 103 -12.91 -22.18 2.97
C VAL A 103 -13.27 -20.83 3.58
N LEU A 104 -13.86 -19.94 2.78
CA LEU A 104 -14.41 -18.66 3.23
C LEU A 104 -15.51 -18.87 4.27
N GLY A 105 -15.48 -18.12 5.37
CA GLY A 105 -16.41 -18.21 6.49
C GLY A 105 -16.00 -19.25 7.54
N GLN A 106 -15.13 -20.20 7.20
CA GLN A 106 -14.61 -21.21 8.13
C GLN A 106 -13.16 -20.89 8.51
N ASP A 107 -12.27 -20.86 7.52
CA ASP A 107 -10.84 -20.67 7.73
C ASP A 107 -10.43 -19.21 7.72
N PHE A 108 -11.11 -18.40 6.91
CA PHE A 108 -10.88 -16.96 6.80
C PHE A 108 -12.16 -16.19 6.44
N SER A 109 -12.16 -14.87 6.67
CA SER A 109 -13.23 -13.95 6.30
C SER A 109 -12.66 -12.53 6.10
N ALA A 110 -13.16 -11.80 5.10
CA ALA A 110 -12.84 -10.37 4.96
C ALA A 110 -13.50 -9.56 6.10
N THR A 111 -12.83 -8.50 6.54
CA THR A 111 -13.35 -7.53 7.53
C THR A 111 -13.84 -6.26 6.82
N THR A 112 -14.59 -5.42 7.53
CA THR A 112 -15.07 -4.13 7.02
C THR A 112 -13.95 -3.14 6.73
N ASP A 113 -12.77 -3.35 7.32
CA ASP A 113 -11.66 -2.40 7.31
C ASP A 113 -10.59 -2.80 6.28
N SER A 114 -10.99 -3.49 5.21
CA SER A 114 -10.08 -4.04 4.19
C SER A 114 -9.01 -4.97 4.77
N GLY A 115 -9.36 -5.72 5.80
CA GLY A 115 -8.52 -6.76 6.40
C GLY A 115 -9.06 -8.17 6.14
N ILE A 116 -8.28 -9.17 6.52
CA ILE A 116 -8.68 -10.57 6.49
C ILE A 116 -8.46 -11.16 7.88
N LEU A 117 -9.55 -11.61 8.47
CA LEU A 117 -9.54 -12.43 9.67
C LEU A 117 -9.33 -13.89 9.27
N MET A 118 -8.31 -14.56 9.81
CA MET A 118 -8.04 -15.97 9.49
C MET A 118 -7.57 -16.76 10.70
N ASN A 119 -7.72 -18.08 10.63
CA ASN A 119 -7.16 -19.00 11.63
C ASN A 119 -5.66 -19.21 11.45
N GLN A 120 -5.00 -19.79 12.45
CA GLN A 120 -3.55 -19.98 12.43
C GLN A 120 -3.08 -20.93 11.31
N ASN A 121 -3.89 -21.92 10.95
CA ASN A 121 -3.56 -22.88 9.88
C ASN A 121 -3.51 -22.19 8.51
N ALA A 122 -4.55 -21.40 8.19
CA ALA A 122 -4.62 -20.57 6.98
C ALA A 122 -3.46 -19.58 6.90
N LYS A 123 -3.13 -18.90 8.02
CA LYS A 123 -1.98 -17.99 8.09
C LYS A 123 -0.67 -18.72 7.80
N ASN A 124 -0.42 -19.85 8.47
CA ASN A 124 0.82 -20.60 8.30
C ASN A 124 1.01 -21.09 6.86
N ALA A 125 -0.07 -21.58 6.23
CA ALA A 125 -0.04 -22.04 4.84
C ALA A 125 0.18 -20.88 3.85
N LEU A 126 -0.50 -19.75 4.05
CA LEU A 126 -0.30 -18.54 3.24
C LEU A 126 1.16 -18.07 3.29
N LEU A 127 1.75 -18.00 4.49
CA LEU A 127 3.15 -17.56 4.67
C LEU A 127 4.18 -18.47 3.99
N GLN A 128 3.84 -19.72 3.64
CA GLN A 128 4.74 -20.64 2.94
C GLN A 128 4.78 -20.43 1.42
N VAL A 129 3.79 -19.73 0.83
CA VAL A 129 3.63 -19.64 -0.63
C VAL A 129 3.78 -18.21 -1.19
N ILE A 130 3.91 -17.21 -0.32
CA ILE A 130 4.07 -15.81 -0.71
C ILE A 130 5.55 -15.40 -0.73
N SER A 131 5.89 -14.38 -1.52
CA SER A 131 7.24 -13.79 -1.51
C SER A 131 7.51 -13.05 -0.21
N ASP A 132 8.78 -12.77 0.11
CA ASP A 132 9.12 -11.96 1.29
C ASP A 132 8.54 -10.53 1.21
N ALA A 133 8.52 -9.95 0.01
CA ALA A 133 7.90 -8.66 -0.25
C ALA A 133 6.39 -8.69 0.00
N ASP A 134 5.70 -9.70 -0.55
CA ASP A 134 4.28 -9.92 -0.32
C ASP A 134 4.00 -10.11 1.17
N LYS A 135 4.85 -10.85 1.89
CA LYS A 135 4.70 -11.12 3.32
C LYS A 135 4.70 -9.85 4.14
N ILE A 136 5.65 -8.95 3.89
CA ILE A 136 5.74 -7.64 4.57
C ILE A 136 4.44 -6.85 4.37
N LEU A 137 3.92 -6.82 3.15
CA LEU A 137 2.72 -6.04 2.82
C LEU A 137 1.44 -6.72 3.30
N ILE A 138 1.35 -8.05 3.21
CA ILE A 138 0.19 -8.83 3.62
C ILE A 138 0.02 -8.81 5.14
N ASP A 139 1.11 -8.72 5.92
CA ASP A 139 1.03 -8.57 7.38
C ASP A 139 0.23 -7.31 7.80
N GLU A 140 0.12 -6.29 6.94
CA GLU A 140 -0.72 -5.10 7.19
C GLU A 140 -2.23 -5.39 7.18
N ILE A 141 -2.66 -6.44 6.48
CA ILE A 141 -4.09 -6.76 6.31
C ILE A 141 -4.54 -8.00 7.09
N ILE A 142 -3.61 -8.80 7.64
CA ILE A 142 -3.95 -10.03 8.37
C ILE A 142 -4.31 -9.72 9.83
N GLN A 143 -5.47 -10.23 10.24
CA GLN A 143 -5.87 -10.34 11.63
C GLN A 143 -5.99 -11.83 11.99
N VAL A 144 -5.37 -12.24 13.09
CA VAL A 144 -5.43 -13.64 13.55
C VAL A 144 -6.58 -13.79 14.55
N LYS A 145 -7.47 -14.77 14.33
CA LYS A 145 -8.44 -15.16 15.35
C LYS A 145 -7.68 -15.69 16.57
N THR A 146 -7.57 -14.91 17.65
CA THR A 146 -7.27 -15.46 18.96
C THR A 146 -8.47 -16.28 19.39
N GLN A 147 -8.29 -17.60 19.50
CA GLN A 147 -9.26 -18.43 20.21
C GLN A 147 -9.27 -17.97 21.66
N GLU A 148 -10.34 -17.29 22.08
CA GLU A 148 -10.68 -17.19 23.49
C GLU A 148 -11.03 -18.60 23.97
N CYS A 149 -10.13 -19.22 24.73
CA CYS A 149 -10.45 -20.35 25.56
C CYS A 149 -11.47 -19.88 26.61
N ILE A 150 -12.75 -20.04 26.32
CA ILE A 150 -13.80 -19.94 27.34
C ILE A 150 -13.72 -21.26 28.13
N TYR A 151 -13.10 -21.20 29.32
CA TYR A 151 -13.06 -22.29 30.30
C TYR A 151 -14.44 -22.53 30.93
#